data_AF-A0A066Z1H4-F1
#
_entry.id   AF-A0A066Z1H4-F1
#
_cell.length_a   1.000
_cell.length_b   1.000
_cell.length_c   1.000
_cell.angle_alpha   90.00
_cell.angle_beta   90.00
_cell.angle_gamma   90.00
#
_symmetry.space_group_name_H-M   'P 1'
#
loop_
_entity.id
_entity.type
_entity.pdbx_description
1 polymer ?
#
loop_
_entity_poly.entity_id
_entity_poly.type
_entity_poly.pdbx_seq_one_letter_code
_entity_poly.pdbx_strand_id
1 'polypeptide(L)'
;MYLAIGAAFLGAAASCTAAGVLAGQTSRSDAGKPLLRTDKEPVVKRFHRFGEVVDAKWLIPPDRDERTIPSQDRPTFVVLHLRPGQVERLLAGRPVESAPAPGFAADDYIGGHGLPASLAPYVPGGASWLAAPELADVLVSAERATVLFDPADDTVVIDCVGPDDPDEVQQKVDTQGHTFLVTPSPFAPPS
;
A
#
# COMPACT_ATOMS: atom_id res chain seq x y z
N MET A 1 -57.37 15.30 -13.37
CA MET A 1 -58.64 14.93 -12.69
C MET A 1 -58.48 13.45 -12.34
N TYR A 2 -58.12 13.02 -11.14
CA TYR A 2 -58.55 13.43 -9.81
C TYR A 2 -57.40 13.77 -8.85
N LEU A 3 -57.73 14.71 -7.97
CA LEU A 3 -57.04 15.18 -6.78
C LEU A 3 -57.38 14.24 -5.61
N ALA A 4 -56.43 13.86 -4.76
CA ALA A 4 -56.74 13.39 -3.41
C ALA A 4 -55.60 13.74 -2.43
N ILE A 5 -55.93 14.72 -1.59
CA ILE A 5 -55.21 15.18 -0.41
C ILE A 5 -55.45 14.19 0.73
N GLY A 6 -54.44 13.92 1.55
CA GLY A 6 -54.61 13.15 2.79
C GLY A 6 -53.39 13.24 3.70
N ALA A 7 -53.33 14.33 4.49
CA ALA A 7 -52.42 14.45 5.62
C ALA A 7 -53.03 13.82 6.87
N ALA A 8 -52.23 13.10 7.66
CA ALA A 8 -52.48 12.89 9.08
C ALA A 8 -51.16 12.56 9.81
N PHE A 9 -50.71 13.53 10.62
CA PHE A 9 -49.72 13.36 11.68
C PHE A 9 -50.40 12.80 12.93
N LEU A 10 -49.86 11.73 13.52
CA LEU A 10 -50.01 11.25 14.91
C LEU A 10 -49.11 10.00 14.98
N GLY A 11 -47.98 9.94 15.69
CA GLY A 11 -47.82 10.21 17.12
C GLY A 11 -47.76 8.87 17.86
N ALA A 12 -46.55 8.37 18.17
CA ALA A 12 -46.26 7.47 19.29
C ALA A 12 -44.76 7.16 19.35
N ALA A 13 -44.07 7.76 20.31
CA ALA A 13 -42.78 7.31 20.77
C ALA A 13 -42.98 6.03 21.59
N ALA A 14 -42.38 4.92 21.15
CA ALA A 14 -42.28 3.69 21.93
C ALA A 14 -40.80 3.42 22.19
N SER A 15 -40.36 3.75 23.40
CA SER A 15 -39.05 3.46 23.94
C SER A 15 -38.97 1.96 24.25
N CYS A 16 -38.51 1.15 23.30
CA CYS A 16 -38.12 -0.23 23.58
C CYS A 16 -36.66 -0.26 24.02
N THR A 17 -36.45 -0.20 25.33
CA THR A 17 -35.18 -0.55 25.97
C THR A 17 -34.98 -2.06 25.84
N ALA A 18 -34.45 -2.51 24.71
CA ALA A 18 -33.93 -3.87 24.59
C ALA A 18 -32.48 -3.86 25.04
N ALA A 19 -32.25 -4.28 26.29
CA ALA A 19 -30.95 -4.67 26.80
C ALA A 19 -30.51 -5.95 26.06
N GLY A 20 -30.06 -5.78 24.82
CA GLY A 20 -29.36 -6.79 24.06
C GLY A 20 -27.88 -6.69 24.42
N VAL A 21 -27.41 -7.64 25.22
CA VAL A 21 -26.00 -7.95 25.39
C VAL A 21 -25.42 -8.17 23.98
N LEU A 22 -24.84 -7.13 23.38
CA LEU A 22 -23.86 -7.31 22.31
C LEU A 22 -22.65 -7.89 23.01
N ALA A 23 -22.67 -9.21 23.10
CA ALA A 23 -21.50 -10.02 23.26
C ALA A 23 -20.43 -9.39 22.37
N GLY A 24 -19.40 -8.85 23.00
CA GLY A 24 -18.16 -8.58 22.31
C GLY A 24 -17.79 -9.87 21.61
N GLN A 25 -18.03 -9.93 20.30
CA GLN A 25 -17.22 -10.74 19.44
C GLN A 25 -15.83 -10.13 19.55
N THR A 26 -15.12 -10.54 20.60
CA THR A 26 -13.68 -10.68 20.53
C THR A 26 -13.48 -11.60 19.34
N SER A 27 -13.27 -11.00 18.16
CA SER A 27 -12.66 -11.68 17.02
C SER A 27 -11.47 -12.40 17.61
N ARG A 28 -11.64 -13.72 17.73
CA ARG A 28 -10.58 -14.64 18.05
C ARG A 28 -9.50 -14.35 17.02
N SER A 29 -8.43 -13.71 17.49
CA SER A 29 -7.25 -13.37 16.70
C SER A 29 -6.87 -14.61 15.89
N ASP A 30 -7.04 -14.53 14.57
CA ASP A 30 -6.53 -15.51 13.60
C ASP A 30 -5.02 -15.27 13.50
N ALA A 31 -4.34 -15.48 14.63
CA ALA A 31 -2.92 -15.27 14.80
C ALA A 31 -2.18 -16.28 13.92
N GLY A 32 -1.77 -15.83 12.73
CA GLY A 32 -1.01 -16.65 11.79
C GLY A 32 -1.33 -16.44 10.32
N LYS A 33 -2.32 -15.61 9.96
CA LYS A 33 -2.57 -15.24 8.56
C LYS A 33 -2.11 -13.81 8.26
N PRO A 34 -1.37 -13.59 7.17
CA PRO A 34 -1.07 -12.25 6.71
C PRO A 34 -2.38 -11.48 6.49
N LEU A 35 -2.45 -10.26 7.04
CA LEU A 35 -3.65 -9.44 6.98
C LEU A 35 -3.58 -8.54 5.74
N LEU A 36 -4.51 -8.74 4.80
CA LEU A 36 -4.73 -7.79 3.71
C LEU A 36 -5.29 -6.49 4.27
N ARG A 37 -4.62 -5.39 3.96
CA ARG A 37 -4.97 -4.05 4.41
C ARG A 37 -5.35 -3.15 3.24
N THR A 38 -6.28 -2.25 3.53
CA THR A 38 -6.85 -1.30 2.55
C THR A 38 -6.75 0.14 3.02
N ASP A 39 -6.25 0.39 4.23
CA ASP A 39 -6.03 1.74 4.73
C ASP A 39 -4.84 2.39 4.02
N LYS A 40 -5.03 3.66 3.65
CA LYS A 40 -4.10 4.39 2.80
C LYS A 40 -3.08 5.20 3.59
N GLU A 41 -3.41 5.64 4.80
CA GLU A 41 -2.58 6.59 5.55
C GLU A 41 -1.13 6.11 5.76
N PRO A 42 -0.88 4.85 6.19
CA PRO A 42 0.50 4.37 6.35
C PRO A 42 1.26 4.33 5.03
N VAL A 43 0.58 3.89 3.98
CA VAL A 43 1.12 3.76 2.62
C VAL A 43 1.44 5.13 2.02
N VAL A 44 0.50 6.08 2.11
CA VAL A 44 0.70 7.45 1.64
C VAL A 44 1.88 8.10 2.35
N LYS A 45 2.00 7.91 3.67
CA LYS A 45 3.14 8.44 4.41
C LYS A 45 4.47 7.83 3.93
N ARG A 46 4.53 6.51 3.79
CA ARG A 46 5.78 5.79 3.46
C ARG A 46 6.18 5.91 1.99
N PHE A 47 5.21 5.99 1.09
CA PHE A 47 5.38 5.99 -0.36
C PHE A 47 4.91 7.30 -1.00
N HIS A 48 5.05 8.43 -0.28
CA HIS A 48 4.60 9.75 -0.74
C HIS A 48 5.29 10.21 -2.04
N ARG A 49 6.51 9.72 -2.31
CA ARG A 49 7.27 10.05 -3.54
C ARG A 49 6.61 9.51 -4.83
N PHE A 50 5.65 8.59 -4.75
CA PHE A 50 4.88 8.18 -5.92
C PHE A 50 3.84 9.24 -6.36
N GLY A 51 3.55 10.24 -5.50
CA GLY A 51 2.55 11.26 -5.74
C GLY A 51 1.20 10.93 -5.10
N GLU A 52 0.11 11.35 -5.74
CA GLU A 52 -1.24 11.20 -5.21
C GLU A 52 -1.73 9.74 -5.33
N VAL A 53 -1.89 9.06 -4.19
CA VAL A 53 -2.40 7.69 -4.10
C VAL A 53 -3.93 7.68 -3.97
N VAL A 54 -4.61 7.15 -4.98
CA VAL A 54 -6.07 7.04 -5.02
C VAL A 54 -6.54 5.85 -4.19
N ASP A 55 -5.90 4.70 -4.38
CA ASP A 55 -6.16 3.46 -3.64
C ASP A 55 -4.87 2.72 -3.30
N ALA A 56 -4.90 1.96 -2.20
CA ALA A 56 -3.79 1.12 -1.78
C ALA A 56 -4.28 -0.22 -1.23
N LYS A 57 -3.54 -1.29 -1.55
CA LYS A 57 -3.70 -2.63 -1.00
C LYS A 57 -2.34 -3.13 -0.58
N TRP A 58 -2.21 -3.58 0.66
CA TRP A 58 -0.91 -3.97 1.18
C TRP A 58 -1.02 -5.06 2.23
N LEU A 59 0.07 -5.77 2.43
CA LEU A 59 0.10 -6.94 3.29
C LEU A 59 1.40 -6.96 4.08
N ILE A 60 1.26 -7.22 5.39
CA ILE A 60 2.36 -7.51 6.30
C ILE A 60 2.26 -8.99 6.71
N PRO A 61 3.37 -9.73 6.72
CA PRO A 61 3.42 -11.07 7.28
C PRO A 61 2.93 -11.09 8.74
N PRO A 62 2.24 -12.16 9.18
CA PRO A 62 1.61 -12.23 10.49
C PRO A 62 2.67 -12.28 11.60
N ASP A 63 2.78 -11.22 12.42
CA ASP A 63 3.28 -11.36 13.80
C ASP A 63 3.11 -10.14 14.73
N ARG A 64 2.94 -8.88 14.29
CA ARG A 64 2.76 -7.73 15.23
C ARG A 64 2.08 -6.47 14.68
N ASP A 65 1.59 -5.69 15.65
CA ASP A 65 0.92 -4.37 15.65
C ASP A 65 0.43 -3.85 14.30
N GLU A 66 -0.88 -4.00 14.12
CA GLU A 66 -1.65 -3.94 12.88
C GLU A 66 -1.84 -2.52 12.35
N ARG A 67 -0.97 -1.54 12.60
CA ARG A 67 -1.24 -0.13 12.26
C ARG A 67 -0.17 0.58 11.43
N THR A 68 1.00 -0.01 11.25
CA THR A 68 2.14 0.66 10.60
C THR A 68 2.83 -0.27 9.61
N ILE A 69 3.38 0.28 8.53
CA ILE A 69 4.27 -0.46 7.64
C ILE A 69 5.56 -0.80 8.42
N PRO A 70 6.02 -2.06 8.42
CA PRO A 70 7.21 -2.47 9.16
C PRO A 70 8.44 -1.74 8.62
N SER A 71 9.33 -1.32 9.51
CA SER A 71 10.59 -0.65 9.15
C SER A 71 11.81 -1.59 9.10
N GLN A 72 11.73 -2.86 9.53
CA GLN A 72 12.92 -3.72 9.63
C GLN A 72 12.68 -5.18 9.19
N ASP A 73 13.66 -5.71 8.42
CA ASP A 73 13.94 -7.10 8.02
C ASP A 73 12.79 -7.95 7.48
N ARG A 74 11.65 -7.33 7.14
CA ARG A 74 10.46 -8.07 6.69
C ARG A 74 9.96 -7.60 5.32
N PRO A 75 9.54 -8.56 4.48
CA PRO A 75 8.93 -8.23 3.21
C PRO A 75 7.61 -7.51 3.44
N THR A 76 7.40 -6.46 2.67
CA THR A 76 6.19 -5.65 2.58
C THR A 76 5.77 -5.64 1.12
N PHE A 77 4.52 -6.03 0.87
CA PHE A 77 3.94 -6.09 -0.46
C PHE A 77 2.85 -5.04 -0.58
N VAL A 78 2.92 -4.22 -1.63
CA VAL A 78 2.02 -3.08 -1.82
C VAL A 78 1.60 -2.98 -3.28
N VAL A 79 0.31 -2.74 -3.50
CA VAL A 79 -0.26 -2.34 -4.76
C VAL A 79 -0.84 -0.93 -4.58
N LEU A 80 -0.34 0.03 -5.35
CA LEU A 80 -0.81 1.40 -5.39
C LEU A 80 -1.59 1.63 -6.67
N HIS A 81 -2.73 2.31 -6.56
CA HIS A 81 -3.37 2.95 -7.71
C HIS A 81 -3.14 4.45 -7.55
N LEU A 82 -2.43 5.02 -8.50
CA LEU A 82 -2.09 6.44 -8.52
C LEU A 82 -3.17 7.22 -9.27
N ARG A 83 -3.09 8.54 -9.20
CA ARG A 83 -3.92 9.41 -10.03
C ARG A 83 -3.63 9.17 -11.51
N PRO A 84 -4.64 9.27 -12.41
CA PRO A 84 -4.43 9.10 -13.84
C PRO A 84 -3.26 9.93 -14.41
N GLY A 85 -2.40 9.29 -15.19
CA GLY A 85 -1.19 9.85 -15.81
C GLY A 85 -0.02 10.10 -14.83
N GLN A 86 -0.10 9.63 -13.58
CA GLN A 86 1.00 9.78 -12.62
C GLN A 86 2.17 8.85 -12.97
N VAL A 87 1.90 7.61 -13.38
CA VAL A 87 2.95 6.65 -13.74
C VAL A 87 3.73 7.15 -14.96
N GLU A 88 3.04 7.62 -16.00
CA GLU A 88 3.70 8.20 -17.17
C GLU A 88 4.62 9.37 -16.80
N ARG A 89 4.17 10.26 -15.91
CA ARG A 89 4.98 11.39 -15.42
C ARG A 89 6.18 10.96 -14.61
N LEU A 90 6.07 9.91 -13.79
CA LEU A 90 7.19 9.35 -13.03
C LEU A 90 8.27 8.79 -13.96
N LEU A 91 7.85 8.12 -15.05
CA LEU A 91 8.74 7.47 -16.01
C LEU A 91 9.26 8.42 -17.10
N ALA A 92 8.65 9.60 -17.27
CA ALA A 92 8.98 10.54 -18.34
C ALA A 92 10.48 10.91 -18.36
N GLY A 93 11.12 10.66 -19.51
CA GLY A 93 12.53 10.98 -19.73
C GLY A 93 13.51 10.07 -18.99
N ARG A 94 13.05 8.95 -18.43
CA ARG A 94 13.90 7.98 -17.71
C ARG A 94 14.10 6.70 -18.52
N PRO A 95 15.22 5.99 -18.32
CA PRO A 95 15.38 4.63 -18.82
C PRO A 95 14.31 3.71 -18.20
N VAL A 96 13.63 2.96 -19.05
CA VAL A 96 12.64 1.95 -18.64
C VAL A 96 12.89 0.66 -19.39
N GLU A 97 12.57 -0.46 -18.74
CA GLU A 97 12.71 -1.79 -19.30
C GLU A 97 11.37 -2.52 -19.19
N SER A 98 11.04 -3.34 -20.19
CA SER A 98 9.89 -4.23 -20.07
C SER A 98 10.15 -5.27 -18.98
N ALA A 99 9.18 -5.45 -18.10
CA ALA A 99 9.23 -6.41 -17.01
C ALA A 99 8.15 -7.49 -17.22
N PRO A 100 8.38 -8.72 -16.73
CA PRO A 100 7.32 -9.72 -16.68
C PRO A 100 6.22 -9.27 -15.72
N ALA A 101 5.01 -9.77 -15.93
CA ALA A 101 3.94 -9.61 -14.95
C ALA A 101 4.36 -10.18 -13.58
N PRO A 102 3.94 -9.55 -12.47
CA PRO A 102 4.24 -10.06 -11.15
C PRO A 102 3.62 -11.45 -10.98
N GLY A 103 4.43 -12.41 -10.53
CA GLY A 103 3.95 -13.73 -10.13
C GLY A 103 3.27 -13.68 -8.77
N PHE A 104 2.40 -14.65 -8.50
CA PHE A 104 1.71 -14.78 -7.20
C PHE A 104 2.13 -16.06 -6.48
N ALA A 105 2.28 -15.97 -5.16
CA ALA A 105 2.60 -17.04 -4.24
C ALA A 105 1.56 -17.13 -3.12
N ALA A 106 1.58 -18.22 -2.36
CA ALA A 106 0.73 -18.34 -1.18
C ALA A 106 1.01 -17.19 -0.19
N ASP A 107 -0.03 -16.71 0.51
CA ASP A 107 0.10 -15.53 1.36
C ASP A 107 1.09 -15.75 2.52
N ASP A 108 1.25 -16.98 2.99
CA ASP A 108 2.19 -17.39 4.04
C ASP A 108 3.64 -17.57 3.56
N TYR A 109 3.90 -17.30 2.28
CA TYR A 109 5.22 -17.45 1.68
C TYR A 109 6.16 -16.29 2.02
N ILE A 110 7.16 -16.55 2.87
CA ILE A 110 8.20 -15.58 3.28
C ILE A 110 9.39 -15.57 2.30
N GLY A 111 9.43 -16.48 1.32
CA GLY A 111 10.60 -16.76 0.47
C GLY A 111 10.91 -15.77 -0.66
N GLY A 112 10.25 -14.61 -0.72
CA GLY A 112 10.66 -13.50 -1.57
C GLY A 112 10.56 -13.72 -3.09
N HIS A 113 9.71 -14.65 -3.53
CA HIS A 113 9.44 -14.95 -4.95
C HIS A 113 7.95 -14.81 -5.23
N GLY A 114 7.54 -13.59 -5.59
CA GLY A 114 6.16 -13.28 -6.00
C GLY A 114 5.35 -12.57 -4.93
N LEU A 115 4.25 -11.95 -5.39
CA LEU A 115 3.29 -11.27 -4.53
C LEU A 115 2.39 -12.27 -3.80
N PRO A 116 1.92 -11.95 -2.59
CA PRO A 116 0.83 -12.68 -1.95
C PRO A 116 -0.40 -12.81 -2.88
N ALA A 117 -0.97 -14.02 -2.97
CA ALA A 117 -2.13 -14.33 -3.80
C ALA A 117 -3.35 -13.46 -3.49
N SER A 118 -3.50 -13.02 -2.24
CA SER A 118 -4.52 -12.05 -1.81
C SER A 118 -4.43 -10.68 -2.50
N LEU A 119 -3.28 -10.32 -3.07
CA LEU A 119 -3.12 -9.10 -3.87
C LEU A 119 -3.51 -9.28 -5.34
N ALA A 120 -3.64 -10.52 -5.83
CA ALA A 120 -3.93 -10.80 -7.24
C ALA A 120 -5.17 -10.09 -7.80
N PRO A 121 -6.30 -9.97 -7.07
CA PRO A 121 -7.48 -9.25 -7.58
C PRO A 121 -7.27 -7.76 -7.83
N TYR A 122 -6.19 -7.17 -7.30
CA TYR A 122 -5.89 -5.75 -7.38
C TYR A 122 -4.78 -5.43 -8.38
N VAL A 123 -4.23 -6.45 -9.04
CA VAL A 123 -3.18 -6.31 -10.04
C VAL A 123 -3.80 -6.53 -11.42
N PRO A 124 -3.71 -5.58 -12.36
CA PRO A 124 -4.28 -5.74 -13.70
C PRO A 124 -3.63 -6.92 -14.44
N GLY A 125 -4.45 -7.90 -14.83
CA GLY A 125 -3.96 -9.13 -15.48
C GLY A 125 -3.44 -8.94 -16.91
N GLY A 126 -3.78 -7.81 -17.57
CA GLY A 126 -3.38 -7.48 -18.94
C GLY A 126 -2.35 -6.35 -19.05
N ALA A 127 -1.78 -5.92 -17.92
CA ALA A 127 -0.85 -4.80 -17.85
C ALA A 127 0.46 -5.03 -18.62
N SER A 128 1.01 -3.94 -19.16
CA SER A 128 2.34 -3.93 -19.78
C SER A 128 3.35 -3.41 -18.77
N TRP A 129 3.83 -4.31 -17.93
CA TRP A 129 4.69 -3.96 -16.80
C TRP A 129 6.05 -3.41 -17.26
N LEU A 130 6.44 -2.31 -16.63
CA LEU A 130 7.73 -1.65 -16.81
C LEU A 130 8.50 -1.65 -15.48
N ALA A 131 9.81 -1.76 -15.57
CA ALA A 131 10.72 -1.52 -14.46
C ALA A 131 11.58 -0.29 -14.77
N ALA A 132 11.86 0.50 -13.73
CA ALA A 132 12.80 1.61 -13.78
C ALA A 132 13.72 1.51 -12.56
N PRO A 133 14.80 0.71 -12.62
CA PRO A 133 15.64 0.40 -11.45
C PRO A 133 16.17 1.66 -10.74
N GLU A 134 16.65 2.65 -11.51
CA GLU A 134 17.14 3.93 -10.95
C GLU A 134 16.04 4.69 -10.20
N LEU A 135 14.79 4.53 -10.60
CA LEU A 135 13.66 5.19 -9.97
C LEU A 135 13.21 4.43 -8.71
N ALA A 136 13.34 3.10 -8.68
CA ALA A 136 12.99 2.29 -7.52
C ALA A 136 13.78 2.73 -6.28
N ASP A 137 15.09 2.92 -6.39
CA ASP A 137 15.97 3.34 -5.29
C ASP A 137 15.66 4.77 -4.79
N VAL A 138 15.13 5.62 -5.66
CA VAL A 138 14.75 6.99 -5.33
C VAL A 138 13.35 7.05 -4.71
N LEU A 139 12.42 6.23 -5.19
CA LEU A 139 11.03 6.23 -4.72
C LEU A 139 10.84 5.41 -3.44
N VAL A 140 11.66 4.37 -3.24
CA VAL A 140 11.56 3.45 -2.10
C VAL A 140 12.92 3.35 -1.42
N SER A 141 13.02 3.93 -0.23
CA SER A 141 14.15 3.66 0.66
C SER A 141 13.89 2.32 1.36
N ALA A 142 14.68 1.29 1.05
CA ALA A 142 14.54 -0.04 1.62
C ALA A 142 15.87 -0.81 1.50
N GLU A 143 16.04 -1.90 2.24
CA GLU A 143 17.19 -2.81 2.07
C GLU A 143 17.17 -3.46 0.68
N ARG A 144 15.96 -3.82 0.23
CA ARG A 144 15.68 -4.37 -1.09
C ARG A 144 14.35 -3.83 -1.55
N ALA A 145 14.26 -3.38 -2.79
CA ALA A 145 12.99 -3.00 -3.41
C ALA A 145 12.93 -3.49 -4.86
N THR A 146 11.75 -3.92 -5.27
CA THR A 146 11.37 -4.12 -6.67
C THR A 146 10.10 -3.31 -6.89
N VAL A 147 10.13 -2.45 -7.90
CA VAL A 147 9.01 -1.58 -8.26
C VAL A 147 8.65 -1.82 -9.72
N LEU A 148 7.41 -2.24 -9.94
CA LEU A 148 6.85 -2.45 -11.27
C LEU A 148 5.74 -1.44 -11.52
N PHE A 149 5.70 -0.91 -12.73
CA PHE A 149 4.77 0.13 -13.15
C PHE A 149 3.89 -0.39 -14.27
N ASP A 150 2.59 -0.16 -14.17
CA ASP A 150 1.67 -0.27 -15.29
C ASP A 150 1.16 1.14 -15.65
N PRO A 151 1.61 1.73 -16.76
CA PRO A 151 1.19 3.07 -17.16
C PRO A 151 -0.27 3.12 -17.63
N ALA A 152 -0.87 2.00 -18.04
CA ALA A 152 -2.24 1.99 -18.57
C ALA A 152 -3.29 2.20 -17.48
N ASP A 153 -3.14 1.53 -16.34
CA ASP A 153 -4.06 1.63 -15.19
C ASP A 153 -3.50 2.48 -14.03
N ASP A 154 -2.38 3.20 -14.25
CA ASP A 154 -1.64 3.95 -13.22
C ASP A 154 -1.37 3.12 -11.95
N THR A 155 -1.08 1.83 -12.15
CA THR A 155 -0.87 0.87 -11.08
C THR A 155 0.62 0.68 -10.81
N VAL A 156 1.00 0.63 -9.53
CA VAL A 156 2.36 0.33 -9.09
C VAL A 156 2.34 -0.84 -8.14
N VAL A 157 3.23 -1.80 -8.40
CA VAL A 157 3.49 -2.93 -7.51
C VAL A 157 4.85 -2.73 -6.85
N ILE A 158 4.89 -2.89 -5.52
CA ILE A 158 6.10 -2.77 -4.72
C ILE A 158 6.27 -4.05 -3.90
N ASP A 159 7.41 -4.72 -4.07
CA ASP A 159 7.93 -5.74 -3.15
C ASP A 159 9.20 -5.17 -2.52
N CYS A 160 9.19 -4.94 -1.21
CA CYS A 160 10.35 -4.37 -0.52
C CYS A 160 10.58 -5.00 0.84
N VAL A 161 11.81 -4.91 1.34
CA VAL A 161 12.19 -5.37 2.68
C VAL A 161 12.64 -4.17 3.51
N GLY A 162 12.00 -3.97 4.66
CA GLY A 162 12.30 -2.86 5.56
C GLY A 162 12.19 -1.49 4.89
N PRO A 163 11.04 -1.12 4.29
CA PRO A 163 10.88 0.22 3.75
C PRO A 163 11.02 1.25 4.87
N ASP A 164 11.75 2.33 4.62
CA ASP A 164 11.91 3.48 5.51
C ASP A 164 11.34 4.74 4.86
N ASP A 165 11.22 5.83 5.64
CA ASP A 165 10.85 7.12 5.07
C ASP A 165 11.98 7.60 4.14
N PRO A 166 11.71 7.79 2.84
CA PRO A 166 12.76 8.15 1.90
C PRO A 166 13.28 9.59 2.10
N ASP A 167 12.60 10.42 2.89
CA ASP A 167 13.02 11.78 3.28
C ASP A 167 13.69 11.83 4.66
N GLU A 168 13.78 10.71 5.39
CA GLU A 168 14.42 10.65 6.69
C GLU A 168 15.95 10.70 6.57
N VAL A 169 16.58 11.58 7.38
CA VAL A 169 18.03 11.66 7.47
C VAL A 169 18.55 10.41 8.17
N GLN A 170 19.31 9.60 7.45
CA GLN A 170 19.87 8.37 7.99
C GLN A 170 21.24 8.60 8.61
N GLN A 171 21.46 8.05 9.79
CA GLN A 171 22.78 7.94 10.39
C GLN A 171 23.41 6.62 9.94
N LYS A 172 24.49 6.67 9.15
CA LYS A 172 25.23 5.48 8.71
C LYS A 172 26.58 5.40 9.40
N VAL A 173 27.01 4.18 9.67
CA VAL A 173 28.33 3.88 10.22
C VAL A 173 29.14 3.18 9.12
N ASP A 174 30.31 3.72 8.78
CA ASP A 174 31.19 3.08 7.80
C ASP A 174 31.89 1.85 8.38
N THR A 175 32.64 1.14 7.54
CA THR A 175 33.41 -0.05 7.94
C THR A 175 34.53 0.25 8.94
N GLN A 176 34.87 1.52 9.17
CA GLN A 176 35.86 1.98 10.14
C GLN A 176 35.22 2.44 11.46
N GLY A 177 33.89 2.38 11.57
CA GLY A 177 33.14 2.82 12.74
C GLY A 177 32.85 4.32 12.78
N HIS A 178 33.16 5.07 11.72
CA HIS A 178 32.82 6.49 11.66
C HIS A 178 31.36 6.67 11.30
N THR A 179 30.71 7.55 12.05
CA THR A 179 29.31 7.88 11.85
C THR A 179 29.17 9.12 10.97
N PHE A 180 28.34 9.03 9.94
CA PHE A 180 28.02 10.15 9.05
C PHE A 180 26.52 10.22 8.80
N LEU A 181 26.04 11.43 8.47
CA LEU A 181 24.64 11.65 8.11
C LEU A 181 24.51 11.54 6.59
N VAL A 182 23.52 10.76 6.16
CA VAL A 182 23.09 10.67 4.76
C VAL A 182 21.82 11.49 4.64
N THR A 183 21.96 12.66 4.02
CA THR A 183 20.82 13.47 3.62
C THR A 183 20.20 12.86 2.38
N PRO A 184 18.90 12.54 2.37
CA PRO A 184 18.25 12.01 1.18
C PRO A 184 18.24 13.01 0.04
N SER A 185 18.27 12.50 -1.19
CA SER A 185 18.15 13.36 -2.37
C SER A 185 16.81 14.09 -2.37
N PRO A 186 16.76 15.39 -2.68
CA PRO A 186 15.51 16.11 -2.83
C PRO A 186 14.77 15.56 -4.05
N PHE A 187 13.80 14.68 -3.82
CA PHE A 187 12.91 14.20 -4.85
C PHE A 187 11.52 14.82 -4.66
N ALA A 188 11.13 15.68 -5.58
CA ALA A 188 9.76 16.17 -5.64
C ALA A 188 8.99 15.30 -6.65
N PRO A 189 7.88 14.64 -6.23
CA PRO A 189 7.04 13.94 -7.18
C PRO A 189 6.52 14.91 -8.25
N PRO A 190 6.45 14.48 -9.53
CA PRO A 190 5.89 15.32 -10.58
C PRO A 190 4.42 15.64 -10.25
N SER A 191 4.08 16.94 -10.27
CA SER A 191 2.74 17.49 -9.97
C SER A 191 1.76 17.31 -11.12
#